data_AF-A0A7Z8VK53-F1
#
_entry.id   AF-A0A7Z8VK53-F1
#
_cell.length_a   1.000
_cell.length_b   1.000
_cell.length_c   1.000
_cell.angle_alpha   90.00
_cell.angle_beta   90.00
_cell.angle_gamma   90.00
#
_symmetry.space_group_name_H-M   'P 1'
#
loop_
_entity.id
_entity.type
_entity.pdbx_description
1 polymer ?
#
loop_
_entity_poly.entity_id
_entity_poly.type
_entity_poly.pdbx_seq_one_letter_code
_entity_poly.pdbx_strand_id
1 'polypeptide(L)'
;MAGQMKAGKAFEYAILREFKGKLEKLTTVKVIDNSPLILAKECFHGFDTQKQGRYLLTASFAVNFLIDIEPRLSNDIDETDILELEILPDSQGEIGDVRDVLAIRAVQKWEIGVSAKNNHKAVKHSRLSPDIDFGKKWLGVNCSSNYFSKVNPIFAKLKDMQKKSDGMRTWGSIDAKSLIVYTPILNAFKDELQRLYDADKERISRQLIEYLVGSKDFYKVIKRKNSVEIQAYNLRGTLNLPFDDIQPKFITPQCSLPTEILDISFKENSETTLIVKLNNNWKLSFRIHNASSLIEPSLKFDINLLKAPSSLFTNTLSVPKEA
;
A
#
# COMPACT_ATOMS: atom_id res chain seq x y z
N MET A 1 -4.36 -13.56 -11.99
CA MET A 1 -4.49 -12.13 -11.60
C MET A 1 -5.94 -11.71 -11.36
N ALA A 2 -6.90 -12.04 -12.24
CA ALA A 2 -8.32 -11.65 -12.07
C ALA A 2 -8.97 -12.08 -10.72
N GLY A 3 -8.64 -13.28 -10.21
CA GLY A 3 -9.19 -13.75 -8.93
C GLY A 3 -8.73 -12.97 -7.71
N GLN A 4 -7.48 -12.49 -7.69
CA GLN A 4 -6.95 -11.70 -6.57
C GLN A 4 -7.56 -10.30 -6.53
N MET A 5 -7.71 -9.66 -7.69
CA MET A 5 -8.40 -8.37 -7.81
C MET A 5 -9.85 -8.48 -7.34
N LYS A 6 -10.61 -9.46 -7.85
CA LYS A 6 -12.00 -9.69 -7.42
C LYS A 6 -12.11 -9.89 -5.91
N ALA A 7 -11.21 -10.69 -5.34
CA ALA A 7 -11.20 -10.96 -3.91
C ALA A 7 -10.82 -9.73 -3.06
N GLY A 8 -9.94 -8.86 -3.56
CA GLY A 8 -9.62 -7.57 -2.94
C GLY A 8 -10.83 -6.64 -2.92
N LYS A 9 -11.42 -6.41 -4.10
CA LYS A 9 -12.62 -5.57 -4.27
C LYS A 9 -13.83 -6.05 -3.47
N ALA A 10 -14.05 -7.37 -3.41
CA ALA A 10 -15.09 -7.93 -2.55
C ALA A 10 -14.86 -7.63 -1.06
N PHE A 11 -13.60 -7.63 -0.60
CA PHE A 11 -13.27 -7.33 0.78
C PHE A 11 -13.41 -5.84 1.11
N GLU A 12 -13.05 -4.94 0.18
CA GLU A 12 -13.32 -3.49 0.29
C GLU A 12 -14.82 -3.23 0.53
N TYR A 13 -15.69 -3.83 -0.30
CA TYR A 13 -17.14 -3.71 -0.13
C TYR A 13 -17.63 -4.26 1.21
N ALA A 14 -17.11 -5.40 1.66
CA ALA A 14 -17.48 -5.97 2.96
C ALA A 14 -17.16 -5.02 4.12
N ILE A 15 -15.99 -4.35 4.09
CA ILE A 15 -15.60 -3.35 5.11
C ILE A 15 -16.56 -2.15 5.09
N LEU A 16 -16.83 -1.57 3.92
CA LEU A 16 -17.77 -0.45 3.81
C LEU A 16 -19.17 -0.83 4.30
N ARG A 17 -19.66 -2.02 3.93
CA ARG A 17 -20.97 -2.52 4.36
C ARG A 17 -21.06 -2.70 5.87
N GLU A 18 -20.02 -3.22 6.50
CA GLU A 18 -19.96 -3.38 7.95
C GLU A 18 -19.88 -2.03 8.68
N PHE A 19 -19.14 -1.05 8.14
CA PHE A 19 -19.17 0.33 8.65
C PHE A 19 -20.59 0.90 8.60
N LYS A 20 -21.21 0.90 7.42
CA LYS A 20 -22.57 1.39 7.21
C LYS A 20 -23.56 0.78 8.21
N GLY A 21 -23.64 -0.56 8.24
CA GLY A 21 -24.66 -1.26 9.05
C GLY A 21 -24.50 -1.09 10.56
N LYS A 22 -23.31 -0.75 11.06
CA LYS A 22 -23.06 -0.49 12.48
C LYS A 22 -23.23 0.99 12.81
N LEU A 23 -22.71 1.89 11.97
CA LEU A 23 -22.68 3.33 12.23
C LEU A 23 -24.03 4.01 11.97
N GLU A 24 -24.86 3.49 11.06
CA GLU A 24 -26.24 4.01 10.83
C GLU A 24 -27.15 3.92 12.06
N LYS A 25 -26.73 3.15 13.09
CA LYS A 25 -27.44 3.03 14.37
C LYS A 25 -26.98 4.07 15.40
N LEU A 26 -25.87 4.74 15.12
CA LEU A 26 -25.17 5.63 16.05
C LEU A 26 -25.15 7.08 15.55
N THR A 27 -25.09 7.29 14.23
CA THR A 27 -24.95 8.61 13.61
C THR A 27 -25.54 8.60 12.19
N THR A 28 -25.64 9.78 11.57
CA THR A 28 -26.07 9.92 10.17
C THR A 28 -24.95 9.50 9.22
N VAL A 29 -25.22 8.49 8.38
CA VAL A 29 -24.26 7.94 7.42
C VAL A 29 -24.78 8.08 6.00
N LYS A 30 -23.88 8.44 5.08
CA LYS A 30 -24.12 8.48 3.64
C LYS A 30 -23.05 7.69 2.92
N VAL A 31 -23.46 6.77 2.04
CA VAL A 31 -22.52 6.07 1.15
C VAL A 31 -22.43 6.81 -0.17
N ILE A 32 -21.20 7.10 -0.62
CA ILE A 32 -20.94 7.74 -1.91
C ILE A 32 -21.09 6.70 -3.02
N ASP A 33 -22.06 6.92 -3.92
CA ASP A 33 -22.26 6.05 -5.07
C ASP A 33 -21.31 6.42 -6.20
N ASN A 34 -20.25 5.62 -6.37
CA ASN A 34 -19.21 5.82 -7.36
C ASN A 34 -18.88 4.51 -8.09
N SER A 35 -18.20 4.59 -9.23
CA SER A 35 -17.84 3.40 -10.01
C SER A 35 -17.03 2.36 -9.22
N PRO A 36 -16.05 2.74 -8.35
CA PRO A 36 -15.37 1.81 -7.46
C PRO A 36 -16.32 1.01 -6.55
N LEU A 37 -17.32 1.65 -5.96
CA LEU A 37 -18.33 0.98 -5.12
C LEU A 37 -19.12 -0.06 -5.92
N ILE A 38 -19.60 0.31 -7.12
CA ILE A 38 -20.36 -0.59 -7.99
C ILE A 38 -19.52 -1.84 -8.31
N LEU A 39 -18.28 -1.66 -8.75
CA LEU A 39 -17.37 -2.75 -9.06
C LEU A 39 -17.09 -3.65 -7.83
N ALA A 40 -16.86 -3.03 -6.67
CA ALA A 40 -16.60 -3.76 -5.43
C ALA A 40 -17.80 -4.62 -5.00
N LYS A 41 -19.01 -4.06 -5.13
CA LYS A 41 -20.28 -4.75 -4.87
C LYS A 41 -20.51 -5.91 -5.85
N GLU A 42 -20.28 -5.71 -7.14
CA GLU A 42 -20.36 -6.78 -8.16
C GLU A 42 -19.36 -7.91 -7.87
N CYS A 43 -18.12 -7.54 -7.55
CA CYS A 43 -17.08 -8.52 -7.18
C CYS A 43 -17.50 -9.33 -5.95
N PHE A 44 -18.09 -8.69 -4.94
CA PHE A 44 -18.60 -9.36 -3.75
C PHE A 44 -19.72 -10.34 -4.07
N HIS A 45 -20.72 -9.91 -4.84
CA HIS A 45 -21.86 -10.76 -5.23
C HIS A 45 -21.48 -11.89 -6.20
N GLY A 46 -20.34 -11.78 -6.89
CA GLY A 46 -19.79 -12.84 -7.71
C GLY A 46 -19.18 -14.03 -6.94
N PHE A 47 -19.02 -13.92 -5.61
CA PHE A 47 -18.59 -15.04 -4.77
C PHE A 47 -19.78 -15.82 -4.19
N ASP A 48 -19.57 -17.08 -3.85
CA ASP A 48 -20.55 -17.89 -3.11
C ASP A 48 -20.86 -17.34 -1.71
N THR A 49 -21.99 -17.76 -1.14
CA THR A 49 -22.49 -17.29 0.17
C THR A 49 -21.50 -17.55 1.31
N GLN A 50 -20.74 -18.65 1.25
CA GLN A 50 -19.74 -18.99 2.25
C GLN A 50 -18.59 -17.97 2.23
N LYS A 51 -18.04 -17.64 1.06
CA LYS A 51 -16.98 -16.63 0.91
C LYS A 51 -17.48 -15.23 1.24
N GLN A 52 -18.69 -14.86 0.81
CA GLN A 52 -19.32 -13.61 1.20
C GLN A 52 -19.41 -13.48 2.73
N GLY A 53 -19.91 -14.52 3.41
CA GLY A 53 -19.98 -14.59 4.87
C GLY A 53 -18.60 -14.46 5.52
N ARG A 54 -17.55 -15.03 4.91
CA ARG A 54 -16.17 -14.88 5.40
C ARG A 54 -15.63 -13.47 5.28
N TYR A 55 -15.90 -12.77 4.17
CA TYR A 55 -15.51 -11.37 4.04
C TYR A 55 -16.23 -10.50 5.07
N LEU A 56 -17.54 -10.68 5.25
CA LEU A 56 -18.33 -9.93 6.23
C LEU A 56 -17.87 -10.19 7.67
N LEU A 57 -17.65 -11.45 8.04
CA LEU A 57 -17.19 -11.79 9.39
C LEU A 57 -15.84 -11.12 9.70
N THR A 58 -14.90 -11.20 8.76
CA THR A 58 -13.57 -10.57 8.89
C THR A 58 -13.69 -9.05 8.98
N ALA A 59 -14.51 -8.44 8.12
CA ALA A 59 -14.78 -7.01 8.12
C ALA A 59 -15.44 -6.57 9.44
N SER A 60 -16.38 -7.35 9.98
CA SER A 60 -17.10 -7.04 11.21
C SER A 60 -16.16 -6.93 12.41
N PHE A 61 -15.20 -7.85 12.54
CA PHE A 61 -14.16 -7.78 13.57
C PHE A 61 -13.31 -6.52 13.45
N ALA A 62 -12.87 -6.19 12.24
CA ALA A 62 -12.07 -4.99 12.01
C ALA A 62 -12.87 -3.72 12.31
N VAL A 63 -14.09 -3.60 11.77
CA VAL A 63 -14.93 -2.42 11.97
C VAL A 63 -15.31 -2.23 13.43
N ASN A 64 -15.67 -3.28 14.17
CA ASN A 64 -15.93 -3.17 15.61
C ASN A 64 -14.73 -2.60 16.36
N PHE A 65 -13.54 -3.14 16.08
CA PHE A 65 -12.30 -2.64 16.69
C PHE A 65 -12.05 -1.16 16.35
N LEU A 66 -12.28 -0.77 15.09
CA LEU A 66 -12.08 0.62 14.66
C LEU A 66 -13.09 1.58 15.31
N ILE A 67 -14.37 1.20 15.40
CA ILE A 67 -15.41 1.99 16.08
C ILE A 67 -15.04 2.23 17.56
N ASP A 68 -14.44 1.22 18.21
CA ASP A 68 -14.02 1.31 19.60
C ASP A 68 -12.87 2.29 19.84
N ILE A 69 -12.02 2.50 18.84
CA ILE A 69 -10.83 3.35 18.97
C ILE A 69 -10.92 4.66 18.19
N GLU A 70 -11.88 4.86 17.29
CA GLU A 70 -12.06 6.10 16.54
C GLU A 70 -13.36 6.79 16.98
N PRO A 71 -13.34 7.66 18.01
CA PRO A 71 -14.54 8.32 18.51
C PRO A 71 -15.36 9.03 17.44
N ARG A 72 -14.71 9.67 16.46
CA ARG A 72 -15.38 10.41 15.39
C ARG A 72 -16.16 9.54 14.41
N LEU A 73 -15.97 8.22 14.40
CA LEU A 73 -16.83 7.36 13.59
C LEU A 73 -18.28 7.37 14.07
N SER A 74 -18.51 7.44 15.38
CA SER A 74 -19.83 7.24 15.98
C SER A 74 -20.48 8.52 16.49
N ASN A 75 -19.76 9.64 16.51
CA ASN A 75 -20.22 10.87 17.11
C ASN A 75 -20.18 12.02 16.09
N ASP A 76 -21.33 12.64 15.87
CA ASP A 76 -21.53 13.86 15.09
C ASP A 76 -21.56 15.10 15.99
N ILE A 77 -21.27 16.26 15.41
CA ILE A 77 -21.45 17.56 16.06
C ILE A 77 -22.94 17.92 16.15
N ASP A 78 -23.66 17.73 15.05
CA ASP A 78 -25.09 18.00 14.88
C ASP A 78 -25.64 17.24 13.66
N GLU A 79 -26.92 17.41 13.35
CA GLU A 79 -27.59 16.77 12.20
C GLU A 79 -26.97 17.07 10.82
N THR A 80 -26.16 18.12 10.69
CA THR A 80 -25.47 18.49 9.44
C THR A 80 -24.13 17.78 9.27
N ASP A 81 -23.57 17.24 10.36
CA ASP A 81 -22.33 16.47 10.37
C ASP A 81 -22.60 15.02 9.95
N ILE A 82 -22.60 14.81 8.63
CA ILE A 82 -22.83 13.52 8.00
C ILE A 82 -21.51 12.77 7.85
N LEU A 83 -21.48 11.50 8.27
CA LEU A 83 -20.37 10.60 7.98
C LEU A 83 -20.51 10.03 6.56
N GLU A 84 -19.59 10.44 5.67
CA GLU A 84 -19.52 9.92 4.31
C GLU A 84 -18.60 8.69 4.24
N LEU A 85 -19.09 7.61 3.66
CA LEU A 85 -18.33 6.38 3.39
C LEU A 85 -18.10 6.23 1.89
N GLU A 86 -16.84 6.05 1.49
CA GLU A 86 -16.44 5.99 0.09
C GLU A 86 -15.44 4.85 -0.18
N ILE A 87 -15.55 4.18 -1.32
CA ILE A 87 -14.48 3.33 -1.86
C ILE A 87 -13.69 4.15 -2.87
N LEU A 88 -12.38 4.23 -2.69
CA LEU A 88 -11.50 5.00 -3.56
C LEU A 88 -11.15 4.24 -4.84
N PRO A 89 -10.92 4.96 -5.96
CA PRO A 89 -10.40 4.34 -7.17
C PRO A 89 -8.91 4.00 -7.02
N ASP A 90 -8.47 2.94 -7.70
CA ASP A 90 -7.07 2.46 -7.67
C ASP A 90 -6.05 3.54 -8.10
N SER A 91 -6.49 4.55 -8.86
CA SER A 91 -5.68 5.68 -9.30
C SER A 91 -5.15 6.53 -8.13
N GLN A 92 -5.84 6.58 -6.99
CA GLN A 92 -5.34 7.26 -5.79
C GLN A 92 -4.07 6.59 -5.24
N GLY A 93 -3.99 5.26 -5.38
CA GLY A 93 -2.80 4.47 -5.11
C GLY A 93 -1.58 4.90 -5.92
N GLU A 94 -1.78 5.42 -7.14
CA GLU A 94 -0.70 5.88 -8.01
C GLU A 94 -0.01 7.15 -7.48
N ILE A 95 -0.77 8.04 -6.83
CA ILE A 95 -0.28 9.28 -6.24
C ILE A 95 0.14 9.15 -4.76
N GLY A 96 -0.05 7.97 -4.15
CA GLY A 96 0.50 7.64 -2.83
C GLY A 96 -0.53 7.52 -1.70
N ASP A 97 -1.82 7.55 -2.02
CA ASP A 97 -2.88 7.20 -1.07
C ASP A 97 -3.21 5.71 -1.17
N VAL A 98 -2.89 4.95 -0.12
CA VAL A 98 -3.02 3.49 -0.09
C VAL A 98 -4.34 3.01 0.52
N ARG A 99 -5.23 3.94 0.87
CA ARG A 99 -6.52 3.69 1.48
C ARG A 99 -7.49 3.21 0.39
N ASP A 100 -8.26 2.18 0.70
CA ASP A 100 -9.24 1.60 -0.21
C ASP A 100 -10.68 2.02 0.18
N VAL A 101 -10.95 2.16 1.49
CA VAL A 101 -12.22 2.67 2.05
C VAL A 101 -11.95 3.89 2.91
N LEU A 102 -12.68 4.98 2.72
CA LEU A 102 -12.63 6.18 3.55
C LEU A 102 -13.91 6.37 4.37
N ALA A 103 -13.73 6.95 5.54
CA ALA A 103 -14.79 7.54 6.35
C ALA A 103 -14.44 9.02 6.57
N ILE A 104 -15.33 9.93 6.19
CA ILE A 104 -15.06 11.38 6.13
C ILE A 104 -16.17 12.12 6.86
N ARG A 105 -15.78 13.09 7.69
CA ARG A 105 -16.67 14.12 8.25
C ARG A 105 -16.16 15.49 7.84
N ALA A 106 -16.82 16.08 6.84
CA ALA A 106 -16.41 17.36 6.28
C ALA A 106 -16.48 18.50 7.32
N VAL A 107 -17.54 18.52 8.13
CA VAL A 107 -17.75 19.54 9.19
C VAL A 107 -16.61 19.48 10.22
N GLN A 108 -16.21 18.26 10.61
CA GLN A 108 -15.11 18.05 11.55
C GLN A 108 -13.70 18.20 10.93
N LYS A 109 -13.60 18.36 9.60
CA LYS A 109 -12.32 18.30 8.84
C LYS A 109 -11.52 17.04 9.15
N TRP A 110 -12.24 15.92 9.29
CA TRP A 110 -11.67 14.64 9.71
C TRP A 110 -11.91 13.56 8.67
N GLU A 111 -10.89 12.71 8.49
CA GLU A 111 -10.98 11.50 7.68
C GLU A 111 -10.13 10.40 8.31
N ILE A 112 -10.59 9.16 8.18
CA ILE A 112 -9.75 7.97 8.33
C ILE A 112 -9.94 7.07 7.13
N GLY A 113 -8.98 6.17 6.92
CA GLY A 113 -9.14 5.16 5.88
C GLY A 113 -8.60 3.81 6.25
N VAL A 114 -9.08 2.83 5.50
CA VAL A 114 -8.73 1.43 5.61
C VAL A 114 -8.11 0.97 4.31
N SER A 115 -6.92 0.40 4.38
CA SER A 115 -6.30 -0.36 3.30
C SER A 115 -6.66 -1.83 3.46
N ALA A 116 -7.57 -2.32 2.63
CA ALA A 116 -8.09 -3.67 2.64
C ALA A 116 -7.12 -4.61 1.89
N LYS A 117 -6.68 -5.69 2.54
CA LYS A 117 -5.77 -6.66 1.92
C LYS A 117 -6.28 -8.09 2.15
N ASN A 118 -6.30 -8.87 1.07
CA ASN A 118 -6.60 -10.30 1.14
C ASN A 118 -5.29 -11.09 1.01
N ASN A 119 -4.79 -11.64 2.12
CA ASN A 119 -3.57 -12.44 2.24
C ASN A 119 -2.23 -11.77 1.88
N HIS A 120 -2.20 -10.46 1.62
CA HIS A 120 -1.00 -9.79 1.09
C HIS A 120 -0.39 -8.77 2.06
N LYS A 121 0.95 -8.80 2.23
CA LYS A 121 1.70 -7.87 3.10
C LYS A 121 2.45 -6.78 2.35
N ALA A 122 2.65 -6.90 1.04
CA ALA A 122 3.52 -5.98 0.32
C ALA A 122 2.99 -4.53 0.35
N VAL A 123 3.90 -3.62 0.02
CA VAL A 123 3.65 -2.18 -0.03
C VAL A 123 3.51 -1.74 -1.48
N LYS A 124 3.62 -0.44 -1.80
CA LYS A 124 3.48 0.03 -3.18
C LYS A 124 4.49 -0.64 -4.12
N HIS A 125 4.00 -1.19 -5.23
CA HIS A 125 4.84 -1.82 -6.26
C HIS A 125 5.16 -0.82 -7.37
N SER A 126 6.32 -0.18 -7.26
CA SER A 126 6.74 0.84 -8.22
C SER A 126 7.45 0.25 -9.44
N ARG A 127 7.44 0.99 -10.55
CA ARG A 127 8.13 0.61 -11.79
C ARG A 127 9.34 1.49 -12.03
N LEU A 128 10.33 0.93 -12.73
CA LEU A 128 11.42 1.64 -13.37
C LEU A 128 11.25 1.52 -14.90
N SER A 129 11.46 2.62 -15.60
CA SER A 129 11.46 2.68 -17.07
C SER A 129 12.28 3.90 -17.52
N PRO A 130 12.54 4.08 -18.83
CA PRO A 130 13.18 5.29 -19.35
C PRO A 130 12.44 6.58 -18.99
N ASP A 131 11.12 6.49 -18.86
CA ASP A 131 10.23 7.65 -18.72
C ASP A 131 9.79 7.90 -17.27
N ILE A 132 10.16 7.01 -16.33
CA ILE A 132 9.84 7.15 -14.91
C ILE A 132 11.07 7.67 -14.16
N ASP A 133 11.01 8.96 -13.79
CA ASP A 133 11.91 9.54 -12.79
C ASP A 133 11.44 9.14 -11.38
N PHE A 134 12.07 8.11 -10.81
CA PHE A 134 11.70 7.63 -9.48
C PHE A 134 12.04 8.65 -8.38
N GLY A 135 13.13 9.41 -8.53
CA GLY A 135 13.50 10.45 -7.59
C GLY A 135 12.41 11.51 -7.53
N LYS A 136 11.95 12.00 -8.68
CA LYS A 136 10.86 12.97 -8.74
C LYS A 136 9.56 12.38 -8.20
N LYS A 137 9.18 11.19 -8.65
CA LYS A 137 7.87 10.58 -8.33
C LYS A 137 7.78 10.14 -6.87
N TRP A 138 8.86 9.64 -6.28
CA TRP A 138 8.84 9.03 -4.94
C TRP A 138 9.36 10.01 -3.89
N LEU A 139 10.31 10.87 -4.25
CA LEU A 139 11.10 11.70 -3.32
C LEU A 139 11.03 13.20 -3.66
N GLY A 140 10.27 13.58 -4.70
CA GLY A 140 10.13 14.98 -5.11
C GLY A 140 11.43 15.65 -5.60
N VAL A 141 12.47 14.88 -5.94
CA VAL A 141 13.77 15.39 -6.41
C VAL A 141 14.22 14.60 -7.63
N ASN A 142 14.45 15.27 -8.77
CA ASN A 142 14.80 14.58 -10.02
C ASN A 142 16.01 13.65 -9.89
N CYS A 143 15.94 12.51 -10.56
CA CYS A 143 17.10 11.67 -10.79
C CYS A 143 18.16 12.40 -11.63
N SER A 144 19.42 12.05 -11.41
CA SER A 144 20.54 12.60 -12.17
C SER A 144 20.54 12.13 -13.62
N SER A 145 21.16 12.92 -14.50
CA SER A 145 21.44 12.49 -15.88
C SER A 145 22.32 11.24 -15.92
N ASN A 146 23.19 11.05 -14.93
CA ASN A 146 24.04 9.86 -14.78
C ASN A 146 23.21 8.59 -14.49
N TYR A 147 22.13 8.68 -13.72
CA TYR A 147 21.20 7.56 -13.55
C TYR A 147 20.58 7.16 -14.90
N PHE A 148 20.06 8.13 -15.63
CA PHE A 148 19.42 7.87 -16.93
C PHE A 148 20.42 7.35 -17.98
N SER A 149 21.66 7.85 -18.00
CA SER A 149 22.69 7.34 -18.92
C SER A 149 23.06 5.87 -18.64
N LYS A 150 22.97 5.42 -17.38
CA LYS A 150 23.16 4.01 -17.01
C LYS A 150 21.97 3.12 -17.39
N VAL A 151 20.73 3.55 -17.13
CA VAL A 151 19.55 2.67 -17.30
C VAL A 151 18.96 2.69 -18.72
N ASN A 152 19.02 3.82 -19.42
CA ASN A 152 18.38 3.98 -20.74
C ASN A 152 18.92 2.99 -21.79
N PRO A 153 20.24 2.73 -21.90
CA PRO A 153 20.75 1.74 -22.84
C PRO A 153 20.20 0.33 -22.60
N ILE A 154 19.94 -0.04 -21.34
CA ILE A 154 19.40 -1.35 -20.97
C ILE A 154 17.95 -1.45 -21.41
N PHE A 155 17.12 -0.45 -21.09
CA PHE A 155 15.73 -0.40 -21.53
C PHE A 155 15.59 -0.29 -23.05
N ALA A 156 16.51 0.41 -23.73
CA ALA A 156 16.55 0.48 -25.18
C ALA A 156 16.80 -0.91 -25.80
N LYS A 157 17.72 -1.71 -25.23
CA LYS A 157 17.93 -3.11 -25.64
C LYS A 157 16.68 -3.95 -25.44
N LEU A 158 15.98 -3.81 -24.31
CA LEU A 158 14.72 -4.52 -24.06
C LEU A 158 13.64 -4.13 -25.09
N LYS A 159 13.54 -2.84 -25.42
CA LYS A 159 12.61 -2.32 -26.44
C LYS A 159 12.95 -2.87 -27.83
N ASP A 160 14.23 -2.95 -28.19
CA ASP A 160 14.69 -3.54 -29.44
C ASP A 160 14.38 -5.05 -29.52
N MET A 161 14.65 -5.81 -28.46
CA MET A 161 14.29 -7.23 -28.37
C MET A 161 12.79 -7.47 -28.49
N GLN A 162 11.98 -6.62 -27.85
CA GLN A 162 10.53 -6.67 -27.96
C GLN A 162 10.09 -6.41 -29.41
N LYS A 163 10.61 -5.36 -30.06
CA LYS A 163 10.29 -5.03 -31.46
C LYS A 163 10.68 -6.13 -32.44
N LYS A 164 11.90 -6.67 -32.33
CA LYS A 164 12.41 -7.73 -33.23
C LYS A 164 11.66 -9.05 -33.15
N SER A 165 10.82 -9.23 -32.13
CA SER A 165 10.04 -10.45 -31.90
C SER A 165 8.54 -10.23 -32.01
N ASP A 166 8.12 -9.06 -32.52
CA ASP A 166 6.71 -8.64 -32.53
C ASP A 166 6.03 -8.80 -31.15
N GLY A 167 6.79 -8.56 -30.09
CA GLY A 167 6.34 -8.66 -28.70
C GLY A 167 6.24 -10.08 -28.13
N MET A 168 6.62 -11.12 -28.88
CA MET A 168 6.47 -12.52 -28.46
C MET A 168 7.63 -13.05 -27.61
N ARG A 169 8.78 -12.35 -27.58
CA ARG A 169 9.95 -12.82 -26.84
C ARG A 169 9.72 -12.77 -25.33
N THR A 170 10.08 -13.85 -24.64
CA THR A 170 9.91 -14.00 -23.19
C THR A 170 11.18 -13.67 -22.42
N TRP A 171 11.03 -13.32 -21.14
CA TRP A 171 12.16 -13.13 -20.22
C TRP A 171 13.02 -14.38 -20.03
N GLY A 172 12.48 -15.57 -20.30
CA GLY A 172 13.22 -16.83 -20.24
C GLY A 172 14.29 -16.94 -21.32
N SER A 173 14.13 -16.24 -22.44
CA SER A 173 15.03 -16.27 -23.60
C SER A 173 16.22 -15.31 -23.53
N ILE A 174 16.40 -14.61 -22.40
CA ILE A 174 17.53 -13.71 -22.17
C ILE A 174 18.56 -14.45 -21.32
N ASP A 175 19.65 -14.87 -21.96
CA ASP A 175 20.79 -15.46 -21.27
C ASP A 175 21.44 -14.45 -20.33
N ALA A 176 21.87 -14.94 -19.16
CA ALA A 176 22.48 -14.11 -18.12
C ALA A 176 21.68 -12.82 -17.78
N LYS A 177 20.34 -12.85 -17.87
CA LYS A 177 19.47 -11.69 -17.61
C LYS A 177 19.74 -10.97 -16.29
N SER A 178 20.12 -11.72 -15.25
CA SER A 178 20.49 -11.13 -13.96
C SER A 178 21.71 -10.23 -14.08
N LEU A 179 22.71 -10.62 -14.87
CA LEU A 179 23.95 -9.88 -15.07
C LEU A 179 23.78 -8.71 -16.02
N ILE A 180 23.00 -8.88 -17.10
CA ILE A 180 22.93 -7.86 -18.17
C ILE A 180 21.75 -6.89 -18.05
N VAL A 181 20.73 -7.24 -17.24
CA VAL A 181 19.54 -6.40 -17.02
C VAL A 181 19.38 -6.04 -15.55
N TYR A 182 19.21 -7.04 -14.67
CA TYR A 182 18.75 -6.77 -13.31
C TYR A 182 19.83 -6.11 -12.44
N THR A 183 21.01 -6.69 -12.37
CA THR A 183 22.12 -6.19 -11.53
C THR A 183 22.54 -4.78 -11.93
N PRO A 184 22.72 -4.44 -13.23
CA PRO A 184 23.07 -3.08 -13.61
C PRO A 184 21.98 -2.06 -13.29
N ILE A 185 20.70 -2.40 -13.46
CA ILE A 185 19.58 -1.53 -13.07
C ILE A 185 19.52 -1.34 -11.56
N LEU A 186 19.69 -2.41 -10.78
CA LEU A 186 19.73 -2.34 -9.32
C LEU A 186 20.91 -1.51 -8.82
N ASN A 187 22.09 -1.65 -9.42
CA ASN A 187 23.25 -0.82 -9.10
C ASN A 187 22.98 0.64 -9.42
N ALA A 188 22.43 0.95 -10.60
CA ALA A 188 22.08 2.33 -10.96
C ALA A 188 21.04 2.93 -10.00
N PHE A 189 20.01 2.17 -9.63
CA PHE A 189 19.01 2.57 -8.64
C PHE A 189 19.63 2.79 -7.25
N LYS A 190 20.48 1.86 -6.78
CA LYS A 190 21.20 1.96 -5.51
C LYS A 190 22.06 3.22 -5.45
N ASP A 191 22.90 3.43 -6.47
CA ASP A 191 23.79 4.59 -6.56
C ASP A 191 23.00 5.89 -6.54
N GLU A 192 21.90 5.93 -7.30
CA GLU A 192 21.06 7.13 -7.40
C GLU A 192 20.28 7.40 -6.11
N LEU A 193 19.76 6.37 -5.45
CA LEU A 193 19.12 6.51 -4.15
C LEU A 193 20.11 7.01 -3.09
N GLN A 194 21.34 6.49 -3.09
CA GLN A 194 22.42 6.97 -2.21
C GLN A 194 22.74 8.44 -2.48
N ARG A 195 22.91 8.83 -3.75
CA ARG A 195 23.16 10.22 -4.14
C ARG A 195 22.05 11.17 -3.69
N LEU A 196 20.79 10.77 -3.86
CA LEU A 196 19.64 11.55 -3.41
C LEU A 196 19.65 11.68 -1.89
N TYR A 197 19.86 10.58 -1.18
CA TYR A 197 19.96 10.57 0.28
C TYR A 197 21.10 11.46 0.80
N ASP A 198 22.27 11.45 0.16
CA ASP A 198 23.40 12.30 0.56
C ASP A 198 23.11 13.80 0.39
N ALA A 199 22.15 14.18 -0.46
CA ALA A 199 21.74 15.57 -0.65
C ALA A 199 20.80 16.08 0.47
N ASP A 200 19.93 15.21 1.02
CA ASP A 200 19.03 15.53 2.13
C ASP A 200 18.61 14.26 2.89
N LYS A 201 19.43 13.87 3.86
CA LYS A 201 19.35 12.56 4.53
C LYS A 201 18.00 12.31 5.18
N GLU A 202 17.53 13.28 5.96
CA GLU A 202 16.29 13.15 6.71
C GLU A 202 15.09 13.13 5.78
N ARG A 203 15.00 14.09 4.87
CA ARG A 203 13.86 14.20 3.96
C ARG A 203 13.71 12.96 3.09
N ILE A 204 14.80 12.47 2.49
CA ILE A 204 14.77 11.32 1.59
C ILE A 204 14.40 10.04 2.34
N SER A 205 14.92 9.86 3.56
CA SER A 205 14.56 8.72 4.42
C SER A 205 13.06 8.71 4.72
N ARG A 206 12.51 9.86 5.13
CA ARG A 206 11.08 10.01 5.44
C ARG A 206 10.21 9.80 4.21
N GLN A 207 10.50 10.48 3.10
CA GLN A 207 9.71 10.44 1.88
C GLN A 207 9.70 9.05 1.23
N LEU A 208 10.80 8.29 1.33
CA LEU A 208 10.83 6.92 0.85
C LEU A 208 9.80 6.04 1.56
N ILE A 209 9.67 6.16 2.89
CA ILE A 209 8.65 5.43 3.66
C ILE A 209 7.25 5.95 3.32
N GLU A 210 7.04 7.25 3.30
CA GLU A 210 5.73 7.84 3.02
C GLU A 210 5.20 7.42 1.64
N TYR A 211 6.05 7.46 0.61
CA TYR A 211 5.63 7.06 -0.73
C TYR A 211 5.34 5.55 -0.84
N LEU A 212 6.14 4.71 -0.18
CA LEU A 212 6.00 3.25 -0.30
C LEU A 212 4.90 2.70 0.59
N VAL A 213 4.81 3.18 1.83
CA VAL A 213 3.93 2.65 2.87
C VAL A 213 2.60 3.38 2.90
N GLY A 214 2.60 4.72 2.77
CA GLY A 214 1.39 5.55 2.76
C GLY A 214 1.70 7.00 3.13
N SER A 215 1.09 7.94 2.40
CA SER A 215 1.25 9.39 2.62
C SER A 215 0.33 9.98 3.70
N LYS A 216 -0.63 9.18 4.17
CA LYS A 216 -1.66 9.50 5.15
C LYS A 216 -1.62 8.45 6.26
N ASP A 217 -2.20 8.78 7.41
CA ASP A 217 -2.42 7.80 8.46
C ASP A 217 -3.62 6.92 8.09
N PHE A 218 -3.52 5.61 8.36
CA PHE A 218 -4.55 4.64 7.97
C PHE A 218 -4.45 3.33 8.75
N TYR A 219 -5.50 2.52 8.66
CA TYR A 219 -5.52 1.15 9.15
C TYR A 219 -5.36 0.16 8.01
N LYS A 220 -4.34 -0.71 8.07
CA LYS A 220 -4.22 -1.84 7.16
C LYS A 220 -4.96 -3.03 7.75
N VAL A 221 -6.04 -3.45 7.10
CA VAL A 221 -6.84 -4.60 7.52
C VAL A 221 -6.52 -5.76 6.58
N ILE A 222 -5.91 -6.81 7.13
CA ILE A 222 -5.47 -7.97 6.36
C ILE A 222 -6.32 -9.18 6.73
N LYS A 223 -7.16 -9.61 5.79
CA LYS A 223 -7.81 -10.91 5.86
C LYS A 223 -6.76 -12.00 5.66
N ARG A 224 -6.68 -12.93 6.62
CA ARG A 224 -5.95 -14.20 6.48
C ARG A 224 -6.94 -15.35 6.28
N LYS A 225 -6.42 -16.58 6.27
CA LYS A 225 -7.25 -17.79 6.25
C LYS A 225 -8.09 -17.92 7.51
N ASN A 226 -7.47 -17.81 8.69
CA ASN A 226 -8.11 -18.05 10.00
C ASN A 226 -7.91 -16.88 10.97
N SER A 227 -7.62 -15.68 10.47
CA SER A 227 -7.46 -14.49 11.31
C SER A 227 -7.70 -13.21 10.52
N VAL A 228 -7.93 -12.12 11.24
CA VAL A 228 -7.82 -10.76 10.76
C VAL A 228 -6.69 -10.07 11.51
N GLU A 229 -5.83 -9.40 10.75
CA GLU A 229 -4.70 -8.61 11.27
C GLU A 229 -4.97 -7.14 10.96
N ILE A 230 -4.98 -6.29 11.99
CA ILE A 230 -5.22 -4.84 11.89
C ILE A 230 -3.91 -4.16 12.29
N GLN A 231 -3.33 -3.39 11.38
CA GLN A 231 -2.13 -2.59 11.64
C GLN A 231 -2.48 -1.11 11.57
N ALA A 232 -2.09 -0.31 12.55
CA ALA A 232 -2.38 1.12 12.57
C ALA A 232 -1.13 1.91 12.17
N TYR A 233 -1.11 2.41 10.93
CA TYR A 233 -0.02 3.24 10.40
C TYR A 233 -0.26 4.69 10.82
N ASN A 234 -0.03 4.99 12.09
CA ASN A 234 -0.14 6.32 12.67
C ASN A 234 1.16 7.11 12.42
N LEU A 235 1.44 7.48 11.16
CA LEU A 235 2.70 8.11 10.76
C LEU A 235 2.78 9.59 11.22
N ARG A 236 1.64 10.26 11.34
CA ARG A 236 1.50 11.70 11.61
C ARG A 236 0.79 11.99 12.93
N GLY A 237 0.24 10.99 13.59
CA GLY A 237 -0.43 11.16 14.87
C GLY A 237 -1.90 11.53 14.74
N THR A 238 -2.55 11.26 13.60
CA THR A 238 -3.94 11.67 13.35
C THR A 238 -4.95 10.55 13.58
N LEU A 239 -4.50 9.32 13.85
CA LEU A 239 -5.41 8.23 14.24
C LEU A 239 -5.92 8.44 15.67
N ASN A 240 -7.12 7.91 15.92
CA ASN A 240 -7.78 7.80 17.21
C ASN A 240 -7.74 9.02 18.12
N LEU A 241 -7.84 10.21 17.52
CA LEU A 241 -7.97 11.45 18.28
C LEU A 241 -9.33 11.51 19.00
N PRO A 242 -9.39 12.09 20.22
CA PRO A 242 -10.63 12.22 20.98
C PRO A 242 -11.63 13.15 20.27
N PHE A 243 -12.92 12.90 20.48
CA PHE A 243 -14.00 13.77 20.04
C PHE A 243 -14.62 14.42 21.27
N ASP A 244 -14.36 15.71 21.49
CA ASP A 244 -14.65 16.42 22.74
C ASP A 244 -14.17 15.61 23.96
N ASP A 245 -15.07 15.30 24.90
CA ASP A 245 -14.77 14.52 26.10
C ASP A 245 -14.74 12.99 25.84
N ILE A 246 -15.05 12.53 24.63
CA ILE A 246 -15.09 11.12 24.26
C ILE A 246 -13.69 10.65 23.84
N GLN A 247 -13.06 9.89 24.74
CA GLN A 247 -11.73 9.33 24.53
C GLN A 247 -11.79 7.99 23.74
N PRO A 248 -10.77 7.69 22.93
CA PRO A 248 -10.64 6.37 22.33
C PRO A 248 -10.42 5.30 23.41
N LYS A 249 -10.94 4.07 23.22
CA LYS A 249 -10.69 2.98 24.18
C LYS A 249 -9.21 2.55 24.25
N PHE A 250 -8.43 2.92 23.24
CA PHE A 250 -7.00 2.67 23.16
C PHE A 250 -6.33 3.79 22.34
N ILE A 251 -5.18 4.28 22.78
CA ILE A 251 -4.40 5.31 22.09
C ILE A 251 -3.33 4.64 21.23
N THR A 252 -3.31 4.95 19.94
CA THR A 252 -2.42 4.27 18.98
C THR A 252 -1.07 4.96 19.01
N PRO A 253 0.03 4.24 19.33
CA PRO A 253 1.35 4.83 19.30
C PRO A 253 1.68 5.38 17.91
N GLN A 254 2.30 6.57 17.87
CA GLN A 254 2.80 7.13 16.63
C GLN A 254 3.96 6.28 16.11
N CYS A 255 3.96 6.00 14.81
CA CYS A 255 5.03 5.30 14.12
C CYS A 255 6.20 6.24 13.87
N SER A 256 7.38 5.93 14.43
CA SER A 256 8.58 6.72 14.19
C SER A 256 9.05 6.58 12.74
N LEU A 257 8.84 7.61 11.91
CA LEU A 257 9.40 7.69 10.57
C LEU A 257 10.94 7.71 10.64
N PRO A 258 11.65 7.15 9.65
CA PRO A 258 13.10 7.14 9.68
C PRO A 258 13.68 8.49 9.28
N THR A 259 14.85 8.83 9.84
CA THR A 259 15.63 10.01 9.49
C THR A 259 16.95 9.65 8.79
N GLU A 260 17.27 8.36 8.71
CA GLU A 260 18.54 7.89 8.16
C GLU A 260 18.42 6.55 7.43
N ILE A 261 19.01 6.45 6.23
CA ILE A 261 19.28 5.16 5.58
C ILE A 261 20.60 4.62 6.14
N LEU A 262 20.53 3.42 6.74
CA LEU A 262 21.67 2.76 7.36
C LEU A 262 22.45 1.88 6.37
N ASP A 263 21.76 1.29 5.39
CA ASP A 263 22.36 0.36 4.43
C ASP A 263 21.48 0.22 3.19
N ILE A 264 22.12 0.20 2.01
CA ILE A 264 21.53 -0.20 0.73
C ILE A 264 22.44 -1.27 0.13
N SER A 265 22.02 -2.53 0.22
CA SER A 265 22.84 -3.67 -0.18
C SER A 265 22.03 -4.73 -0.90
N PHE A 266 22.70 -5.59 -1.68
CA PHE A 266 22.04 -6.78 -2.21
C PHE A 266 21.67 -7.71 -1.06
N LYS A 267 20.50 -8.34 -1.17
CA LYS A 267 20.18 -9.49 -0.33
C LYS A 267 21.24 -10.56 -0.57
N GLU A 268 21.73 -11.18 0.49
CA GLU A 268 22.68 -12.28 0.42
C GLU A 268 22.20 -13.36 -0.58
N ASN A 269 23.11 -13.81 -1.44
CA ASN A 269 22.85 -14.79 -2.50
C ASN A 269 21.69 -14.40 -3.44
N SER A 270 21.49 -13.10 -3.69
CA SER A 270 20.46 -12.60 -4.62
C SER A 270 21.00 -11.55 -5.57
N GLU A 271 20.75 -11.75 -6.86
CA GLU A 271 21.09 -10.80 -7.93
C GLU A 271 19.89 -9.93 -8.34
N THR A 272 18.74 -10.12 -7.70
CA THR A 272 17.47 -9.49 -8.08
C THR A 272 16.85 -8.64 -7.00
N THR A 273 17.44 -8.64 -5.80
CA THR A 273 16.83 -8.04 -4.61
C THR A 273 17.81 -7.14 -3.89
N LEU A 274 17.45 -5.87 -3.74
CA LEU A 274 18.10 -4.96 -2.79
C LEU A 274 17.37 -4.95 -1.45
N ILE A 275 18.11 -4.74 -0.38
CA ILE A 275 17.63 -4.48 0.96
C ILE A 275 17.99 -3.05 1.31
N VAL A 276 16.98 -2.28 1.73
CA VAL A 276 17.16 -0.94 2.29
C VAL A 276 16.84 -1.02 3.78
N LYS A 277 17.81 -0.71 4.62
CA LYS A 277 17.65 -0.60 6.07
C LYS A 277 17.66 0.88 6.43
N LEU A 278 16.69 1.31 7.23
CA LEU A 278 16.66 2.65 7.79
C LEU A 278 16.62 2.54 9.32
N ASN A 279 16.93 3.64 10.00
CA ASN A 279 16.76 3.71 11.45
C ASN A 279 15.28 3.52 11.85
N ASN A 280 14.99 3.44 13.16
CA ASN A 280 13.66 3.09 13.68
C ASN A 280 13.14 1.73 13.19
N ASN A 281 14.05 0.79 12.89
CA ASN A 281 13.79 -0.60 12.49
C ASN A 281 13.04 -0.80 11.16
N TRP A 282 12.96 0.23 10.32
CA TRP A 282 12.42 0.07 8.96
C TRP A 282 13.36 -0.77 8.11
N LYS A 283 12.83 -1.83 7.49
CA LYS A 283 13.57 -2.67 6.55
C LYS A 283 12.69 -3.05 5.37
N LEU A 284 13.12 -2.70 4.17
CA LEU A 284 12.40 -2.96 2.92
C LEU A 284 13.24 -3.87 2.02
N SER A 285 12.58 -4.73 1.25
CA SER A 285 13.20 -5.43 0.12
C SER A 285 12.64 -4.93 -1.19
N PHE A 286 13.51 -4.64 -2.16
CA PHE A 286 13.18 -4.23 -3.52
C PHE A 286 13.61 -5.34 -4.47
N ARG A 287 12.67 -6.24 -4.78
CA ARG A 287 12.93 -7.34 -5.72
C ARG A 287 12.45 -6.95 -7.12
N ILE A 288 13.32 -7.00 -8.12
CA ILE A 288 12.88 -6.93 -9.50
C ILE A 288 12.04 -8.19 -9.81
N HIS A 289 10.84 -7.97 -10.30
CA HIS A 289 9.99 -9.00 -10.87
C HIS A 289 9.43 -8.55 -12.21
N ASN A 290 9.17 -9.52 -13.08
CA ASN A 290 8.49 -9.28 -14.33
C ASN A 290 7.01 -9.59 -14.13
N ALA A 291 6.16 -8.59 -14.34
CA ALA A 291 4.71 -8.77 -14.24
C ALA A 291 4.16 -9.62 -15.40
N SER A 292 4.83 -9.56 -16.56
CA SER A 292 4.54 -10.32 -17.76
C SER A 292 5.62 -11.39 -17.99
N SER A 293 5.24 -12.51 -18.62
CA SER A 293 6.19 -13.48 -19.17
C SER A 293 6.94 -12.93 -20.39
N LEU A 294 6.32 -11.98 -21.10
CA LEU A 294 6.86 -11.29 -22.26
C LEU A 294 7.78 -10.13 -21.83
N ILE A 295 8.80 -9.86 -22.64
CA ILE A 295 9.72 -8.74 -22.41
C ILE A 295 8.94 -7.43 -22.52
N GLU A 296 9.13 -6.57 -21.51
CA GLU A 296 8.64 -5.20 -21.48
C GLU A 296 9.83 -4.26 -21.26
N PRO A 297 9.85 -3.06 -21.87
CA PRO A 297 10.87 -2.03 -21.61
C PRO A 297 10.62 -1.31 -20.27
N SER A 298 10.16 -2.04 -19.25
CA SER A 298 9.96 -1.57 -17.89
C SER A 298 10.16 -2.73 -16.93
N LEU A 299 10.60 -2.43 -15.71
CA LEU A 299 10.74 -3.42 -14.64
C LEU A 299 9.88 -3.00 -13.45
N LYS A 300 9.30 -3.99 -12.77
CA LYS A 300 8.48 -3.75 -11.58
C LYS A 300 9.22 -4.21 -10.34
N PHE A 301 9.16 -3.41 -9.28
CA PHE A 301 9.58 -3.84 -7.96
C PHE A 301 8.43 -4.52 -7.22
N ASP A 302 8.72 -5.68 -6.65
CA ASP A 302 7.93 -6.31 -5.60
C ASP A 302 8.56 -5.85 -4.28
N ILE A 303 7.92 -4.86 -3.66
CA ILE A 303 8.45 -4.17 -2.49
C ILE A 303 7.75 -4.70 -1.26
N ASN A 304 8.53 -5.28 -0.34
CA ASN A 304 8.00 -5.83 0.91
C ASN A 304 8.60 -5.13 2.11
N LEU A 305 7.74 -4.81 3.08
CA LEU A 305 8.13 -4.37 4.41
C LEU A 305 8.55 -5.59 5.23
N LEU A 306 9.86 -5.79 5.38
CA LEU A 306 10.45 -6.90 6.13
C LEU A 306 10.43 -6.66 7.63
N LYS A 307 10.63 -5.40 8.04
CA LYS A 307 10.48 -4.95 9.43
C LYS A 307 9.88 -3.56 9.45
N ALA A 308 9.02 -3.34 10.44
CA ALA A 308 8.44 -2.05 10.79
C ALA A 308 8.90 -1.65 12.20
N PRO A 309 8.74 -0.38 12.61
CA PRO A 309 8.99 0.04 13.98
C PRO A 309 8.21 -0.79 14.99
N SER A 310 8.78 -0.98 16.19
CA SER A 310 8.07 -1.62 17.31
C SER A 310 6.85 -0.83 17.77
N SER A 311 6.80 0.47 17.44
CA SER A 311 5.65 1.33 17.67
C SER A 311 4.52 1.12 16.66
N LEU A 312 4.68 0.27 15.63
CA LEU A 312 3.57 -0.10 14.75
C LEU A 312 2.60 -1.01 15.51
N PHE A 313 1.46 -0.46 15.91
CA PHE A 313 0.40 -1.24 16.54
C PHE A 313 -0.12 -2.32 15.58
N THR A 314 -0.22 -3.55 16.08
CA THR A 314 -0.80 -4.69 15.36
C THR A 314 -1.73 -5.45 16.30
N ASN A 315 -2.98 -5.64 15.90
CA ASN A 315 -3.93 -6.54 16.56
C ASN A 315 -4.24 -7.72 15.64
N THR A 316 -4.26 -8.94 16.18
CA THR A 316 -4.65 -10.14 15.42
C THR A 316 -5.75 -10.88 16.14
N LEU A 317 -6.89 -11.04 15.47
CA LEU A 317 -8.04 -11.77 15.98
C LEU A 317 -8.21 -13.07 15.20
N SER A 318 -8.34 -14.18 15.91
CA SER A 318 -8.61 -15.49 15.32
C SER A 318 -10.04 -15.55 14.79
N VAL A 319 -10.20 -16.11 13.59
CA VAL A 319 -11.49 -16.36 12.96
C VAL A 319 -11.70 -17.89 12.92
N PRO A 320 -12.90 -18.40 13.24
CA PRO A 320 -13.17 -19.84 13.22
C PRO A 320 -12.78 -20.48 11.89
N LYS A 321 -12.24 -21.70 11.91
CA LYS A 321 -11.82 -22.43 10.70
C LYS A 321 -13.00 -22.58 9.73
N GLU A 322 -12.69 -22.59 8.44
CA GLU A 322 -13.64 -23.03 7.40
C GLU A 322 -13.95 -24.51 7.64
N ALA A 323 -15.25 -24.81 7.79
CA ALA A 323 -15.77 -26.16 7.85
C ALA A 323 -15.67 -26.82 6.46
#